data_AF-A0A3D0M0U6-F1
#
_entry.id   AF-A0A3D0M0U6-F1
#
_cell.length_a   1.000
_cell.length_b   1.000
_cell.length_c   1.000
_cell.angle_alpha   90.00
_cell.angle_beta   90.00
_cell.angle_gamma   90.00
#
_symmetry.space_group_name_H-M   'P 1'
#
loop_
_entity.id
_entity.type
_entity.pdbx_description
1 polymer ?
#
loop_
_entity_poly.entity_id
_entity_poly.type
_entity_poly.pdbx_seq_one_letter_code
_entity_poly.pdbx_strand_id
1 'polypeptide(L)' 'MKHFPWKTSEYKKLWEGWQNTRGIPEIPGSYYVPRNVENALRNVLSYSNDPQEVLKEYALSMNDEIQNKRREFGLEQ' A
#
# COMPACT_ATOMS: atom_id res chain seq x y z
N MET A 1 -1.35 -29.87 -15.12
CA MET A 1 -1.74 -28.55 -14.58
C MET A 1 -3.20 -28.63 -14.16
N LYS A 2 -3.54 -28.27 -12.92
CA LYS A 2 -4.94 -28.23 -12.46
C LYS A 2 -5.72 -27.24 -13.34
N HIS A 3 -6.81 -27.70 -13.97
CA HIS A 3 -7.67 -26.86 -14.80
C HIS A 3 -8.41 -25.88 -13.89
N PHE A 4 -7.96 -24.63 -13.85
CA PHE A 4 -8.75 -23.54 -13.27
C PHE A 4 -10.01 -23.33 -14.12
N PRO A 5 -11.16 -22.96 -13.52
CA PRO A 5 -12.42 -22.75 -14.23
C PRO A 5 -12.41 -21.52 -15.17
N TRP A 6 -11.29 -20.80 -15.26
CA TRP A 6 -11.17 -19.60 -16.06
C TRP A 6 -11.04 -19.90 -17.54
N LYS A 7 -11.72 -19.09 -18.36
CA LYS A 7 -11.47 -19.04 -19.79
C LYS A 7 -10.02 -18.63 -20.02
N THR A 8 -9.41 -19.12 -21.09
CA THR A 8 -8.02 -18.77 -21.45
C THR A 8 -7.79 -17.25 -21.51
N SER A 9 -8.80 -16.47 -21.91
CA SER A 9 -8.75 -15.00 -21.91
C SER A 9 -8.65 -14.39 -20.52
N GLU A 10 -9.34 -14.96 -19.52
CA GLU A 10 -9.31 -14.49 -18.13
C GLU A 10 -7.97 -14.81 -17.50
N TYR A 11 -7.47 -16.03 -17.70
CA TYR A 11 -6.13 -16.43 -17.24
C TYR A 11 -5.04 -15.50 -17.78
N LYS A 12 -5.08 -15.17 -19.09
CA LYS A 12 -4.10 -14.26 -19.71
C LYS A 12 -4.10 -12.88 -19.06
N LYS A 13 -5.28 -12.32 -18.79
CA LYS A 13 -5.41 -11.01 -18.11
C LYS A 13 -4.86 -11.04 -16.68
N LEU A 14 -5.16 -12.09 -15.93
CA LEU A 14 -4.64 -12.26 -14.57
C LEU A 14 -3.11 -12.40 -14.57
N TRP A 15 -2.57 -13.17 -15.53
CA TRP A 15 -1.13 -13.36 -15.66
C TRP A 15 -0.40 -12.06 -16.05
N GLU A 16 -0.97 -11.27 -16.96
CA GLU A 16 -0.47 -9.95 -17.33
C GLU A 16 -0.38 -9.01 -16.12
N GLY A 17 -1.43 -8.97 -15.28
CA GLY A 17 -1.41 -8.22 -14.01
C GLY A 17 -0.34 -8.74 -13.05
N TRP A 18 -0.18 -10.06 -12.96
CA TRP A 18 0.82 -10.69 -12.09
C TRP A 18 2.26 -10.29 -12.45
N GLN A 19 2.60 -10.17 -13.74
CA GLN A 19 3.95 -9.75 -14.18
C GLN A 19 4.35 -8.36 -13.66
N ASN A 20 3.36 -7.49 -13.47
CA ASN A 20 3.54 -6.11 -13.00
C ASN A 20 3.39 -5.96 -11.48
N THR A 21 2.99 -7.01 -10.78
CA THR A 21 2.84 -6.97 -9.32
C THR A 21 4.21 -7.10 -8.65
N ARG A 22 4.43 -6.35 -7.57
CA ARG A 22 5.61 -6.43 -6.71
C ARG A 22 5.14 -6.66 -5.29
N GLY A 23 5.78 -7.58 -4.58
CA GLY A 23 5.55 -7.78 -3.15
C GLY A 23 6.04 -6.56 -2.37
N ILE A 24 5.25 -6.13 -1.40
CA ILE A 24 5.69 -5.11 -0.43
C ILE A 24 6.37 -5.86 0.72
N PRO A 25 7.63 -5.55 1.05
CA PRO A 25 8.29 -6.17 2.19
C PRO A 25 7.56 -5.85 3.49
N GLU A 26 7.38 -6.87 4.33
CA GLU A 26 6.84 -6.67 5.67
C GLU A 26 7.94 -6.15 6.60
N ILE A 27 7.65 -5.02 7.25
CA ILE A 27 8.50 -4.37 8.26
C ILE A 27 7.62 -4.00 9.47
N PRO A 28 8.16 -3.82 10.67
CA PRO A 28 7.38 -3.32 11.78
C PRO A 28 6.70 -1.98 11.43
N GLY A 29 5.37 -1.93 11.56
CA GLY A 29 4.56 -0.77 11.16
C GLY A 29 4.17 -0.72 9.67
N SER A 30 4.53 -1.72 8.85
CA SER A 30 4.20 -1.77 7.41
C SER A 30 2.70 -1.60 7.13
N TYR A 31 1.84 -2.20 7.96
CA TYR A 31 0.37 -2.13 7.82
C TYR A 31 -0.16 -0.69 7.84
N TYR A 32 0.60 0.23 8.43
CA TYR A 32 0.23 1.64 8.53
C TYR A 32 0.24 2.31 7.15
N VAL A 33 1.06 1.81 6.20
CA VAL A 33 1.15 2.35 4.85
C VAL A 33 -0.14 2.17 4.05
N PRO A 34 -0.61 0.94 3.74
CA PRO A 34 -1.83 0.76 2.96
C PRO A 34 -3.07 1.38 3.64
N ARG A 35 -3.14 1.33 4.98
CA ARG A 35 -4.21 1.97 5.76
C ARG A 35 -4.27 3.47 5.52
N ASN A 36 -3.13 4.16 5.58
CA ASN A 36 -3.11 5.62 5.46
C ASN A 36 -3.25 6.09 4.01
N VAL A 37 -2.81 5.30 3.04
CA VAL A 37 -3.15 5.54 1.62
C VAL A 37 -4.67 5.50 1.42
N GLU A 38 -5.36 4.52 2.01
CA GLU A 38 -6.82 4.44 1.96
C GLU A 38 -7.49 5.63 2.66
N ASN A 39 -6.98 6.04 3.83
CA ASN A 39 -7.49 7.19 4.55
C ASN A 39 -7.29 8.51 3.79
N ALA A 40 -6.14 8.69 3.13
CA ALA A 40 -5.87 9.84 2.28
C ALA A 40 -6.89 9.95 1.14
N LEU A 41 -7.14 8.83 0.45
CA LEU A 41 -8.17 8.78 -0.59
C LEU A 41 -9.56 9.11 -0.04
N ARG A 42 -9.95 8.49 1.09
CA ARG A 42 -11.23 8.76 1.74
C ARG A 42 -11.36 10.23 2.15
N ASN A 43 -10.28 10.84 2.62
CA ASN A 43 -10.27 12.25 3.02
C ASN A 43 -10.56 13.17 1.82
N VAL A 44 -9.87 12.99 0.70
CA VAL A 44 -10.11 13.77 -0.53
C VAL A 44 -11.54 13.56 -1.03
N LEU A 45 -12.02 12.32 -1.11
CA LEU A 45 -13.35 12.02 -1.62
C LEU A 45 -14.48 12.52 -0.72
N SER A 46 -14.29 12.51 0.60
CA SER A 46 -15.35 12.87 1.55
C SER A 46 -15.40 14.37 1.83
N TYR A 47 -14.24 15.03 1.81
CA TYR A 47 -14.12 16.43 2.26
C TYR A 47 -13.66 17.38 1.15
N SER A 48 -13.36 16.89 -0.05
CA SER A 48 -12.85 17.70 -1.17
C SER A 48 -11.59 18.51 -0.81
N ASN A 49 -10.79 18.01 0.13
CA ASN A 49 -9.52 18.61 0.48
C ASN A 49 -8.52 18.49 -0.66
N ASP A 50 -7.53 19.38 -0.67
CA ASP A 50 -6.48 19.37 -1.68
C ASP A 50 -5.73 18.03 -1.68
N PRO A 51 -5.72 17.28 -2.81
CA PRO A 51 -5.16 15.95 -2.85
C PRO A 51 -3.63 15.95 -2.67
N GLN A 52 -2.95 17.02 -3.05
CA GLN A 52 -1.50 17.11 -2.91
C GLN A 52 -1.12 17.29 -1.44
N GLU A 53 -1.78 18.19 -0.72
CA GLU A 53 -1.48 18.41 0.70
C GLU A 53 -1.89 17.21 1.54
N VAL A 54 -3.08 16.62 1.29
CA VAL A 54 -3.51 15.40 1.99
C VAL A 54 -2.51 14.27 1.78
N LEU A 55 -2.07 14.01 0.55
CA LEU A 55 -1.12 12.94 0.29
C LEU A 55 0.22 13.18 0.99
N LYS A 56 0.69 14.43 1.00
CA LYS A 56 1.93 14.83 1.67
C LYS A 56 1.84 14.66 3.18
N GLU A 57 0.75 15.08 3.81
CA GLU A 57 0.53 14.92 5.26
C GLU A 57 0.53 13.45 5.68
N TYR A 58 -0.23 12.60 4.97
CA TYR A 58 -0.24 11.16 5.25
C TYR A 58 1.12 10.52 4.98
N ALA A 59 1.86 10.94 3.95
CA ALA A 59 3.21 10.45 3.68
C ALA A 59 4.18 10.75 4.83
N LEU A 60 4.15 11.96 5.39
CA LEU A 60 4.95 12.33 6.56
C LEU A 60 4.57 11.47 7.77
N SER A 61 3.27 11.34 8.07
CA SER A 61 2.80 10.53 9.19
C SER A 61 3.17 9.04 9.06
N MET A 62 3.09 8.48 7.85
CA MET A 62 3.51 7.10 7.58
C MET A 62 5.01 6.91 7.82
N ASN A 63 5.84 7.85 7.37
CA ASN A 63 7.27 7.80 7.58
C ASN A 63 7.63 7.90 9.07
N ASP A 64 7.00 8.82 9.80
CA ASP A 64 7.23 8.98 11.24
C ASP A 64 6.87 7.71 12.02
N GLU A 65 5.75 7.07 11.70
CA GLU A 65 5.36 5.80 12.32
C GLU A 65 6.39 4.70 12.05
N ILE A 66 6.84 4.56 10.79
CA ILE A 66 7.86 3.56 10.45
C ILE A 66 9.16 3.83 11.23
N GLN A 67 9.63 5.07 11.29
CA GLN A 67 10.83 5.42 12.06
C GLN A 67 10.64 5.13 13.55
N ASN A 68 9.49 5.49 14.12
CA ASN A 68 9.18 5.21 15.52
C ASN A 68 9.22 3.71 15.81
N LYS A 69 8.62 2.88 14.95
CA LYS A 69 8.64 1.42 15.09
C LYS A 69 10.04 0.86 14.95
N ARG A 70 10.85 1.37 14.02
CA ARG A 70 12.25 0.96 13.88
C ARG A 70 13.06 1.27 15.14
N ARG A 71 12.86 2.43 15.77
CA ARG A 71 13.49 2.78 17.06
C ARG A 71 13.01 1.90 18.19
N GLU A 72 11.70 1.69 18.30
CA GLU A 72 11.07 0.84 19.33
C GLU A 72 11.66 -0.57 19.34
N PHE A 73 11.93 -1.14 18.17
CA PHE A 73 12.47 -2.50 18.02
C PHE A 73 14.00 -2.54 17.83
N GLY A 74 14.72 -1.42 17.95
CA GLY A 74 16.18 -1.38 17.81
C GLY A 74 16.69 -1.76 16.42
N LEU A 75 15.95 -1.41 15.37
CA LEU A 75 16.27 -1.71 13.96
C LEU A 75 17.02 -0.58 13.23
N GLU A 76 17.26 0.54 13.89
CA GLU A 76 18.18 1.58 13.39
C GLU A 76 19.62 1.10 13.58
N GLN A 77 20.30 0.79 12.47
CA GLN A 77 21.74 0.57 12.39
C GLN A 77 22.37 1.76 11.69
#